data_AF-A0A484REZ6-F1
#
_entry.id   AF-A0A484REZ6-F1
#
_cell.length_a   1.000
_cell.length_b   1.000
_cell.length_c   1.000
_cell.angle_alpha   90.00
_cell.angle_beta   90.00
_cell.angle_gamma   90.00
#
_symmetry.space_group_name_H-M   'P 1'
#
loop_
_entity.id
_entity.type
_entity.pdbx_description
1 polymer ?
#
loop_
_entity_poly.entity_id
_entity_poly.type
_entity_poly.pdbx_seq_one_letter_code
_entity_poly.pdbx_strand_id
1 'polypeptide(L)'
;MTFHSRFLLGLVATLSLGAVGIALVSQYAFDMQPCAWCVMQRLIYLAIGGLCLLGLLLPAGLARRALAGLGALLAASGVLAAWYQFNVAAKMFSCDQTFADRFMTGIGLDAAVPWLFGIYASCMDAVVHVLGIEYAIWSLSLFVVLGLLLILAATRRA
;
A
#
# COMPACT_ATOMS: atom_id res chain seq x y z
N MET A 1 -15.88 -17.01 17.81
CA MET A 1 -14.91 -17.31 16.72
C MET A 1 -13.90 -16.15 16.54
N THR A 2 -13.25 -15.72 17.62
CA THR A 2 -12.42 -14.49 17.64
C THR A 2 -10.98 -14.69 17.16
N PHE A 3 -10.44 -15.91 17.25
CA PHE A 3 -9.07 -16.23 16.84
C PHE A 3 -8.84 -16.06 15.34
N HIS A 4 -9.81 -16.45 14.50
CA HIS A 4 -9.65 -16.44 13.05
C HIS A 4 -9.60 -15.01 12.48
N SER A 5 -10.43 -14.09 13.00
CA SER A 5 -10.41 -12.68 12.60
C SER A 5 -9.13 -11.97 13.08
N ARG A 6 -8.65 -12.28 14.30
CA ARG A 6 -7.34 -11.79 14.80
C ARG A 6 -6.18 -12.30 13.93
N PHE A 7 -6.23 -13.58 13.54
CA PHE A 7 -5.23 -14.17 12.66
C PHE A 7 -5.21 -13.49 11.28
N LEU A 8 -6.38 -13.27 10.67
CA LEU A 8 -6.48 -12.55 9.38
C LEU A 8 -5.92 -11.12 9.47
N LEU A 9 -6.29 -10.35 10.50
CA LEU A 9 -5.77 -9.00 10.71
C LEU A 9 -4.25 -9.00 10.93
N GLY A 10 -3.74 -9.96 11.71
CA GLY A 10 -2.30 -10.12 11.94
C GLY A 10 -1.57 -10.46 10.64
N LEU A 11 -2.13 -11.37 9.84
CA LEU A 11 -1.59 -11.78 8.56
C LEU A 11 -1.54 -10.60 7.57
N VAL A 12 -2.63 -9.82 7.48
CA VAL A 12 -2.69 -8.59 6.66
C VAL A 12 -1.65 -7.55 7.13
N ALA A 13 -1.50 -7.35 8.45
CA ALA A 13 -0.50 -6.45 9.01
C ALA A 13 0.93 -6.91 8.66
N THR A 14 1.22 -8.21 8.79
CA THR A 14 2.55 -8.73 8.44
C THR A 14 2.84 -8.67 6.94
N LEU A 15 1.85 -8.94 6.08
CA LEU A 15 2.02 -8.86 4.63
C LEU A 15 2.22 -7.40 4.17
N SER A 16 1.47 -6.45 4.71
CA SER A 16 1.62 -5.03 4.37
C SER A 16 2.97 -4.47 4.79
N LEU A 17 3.42 -4.76 6.02
CA LEU A 17 4.75 -4.38 6.48
C LEU A 17 5.86 -5.10 5.70
N GLY A 18 5.67 -6.40 5.39
CA GLY A 18 6.59 -7.17 4.57
C GLY A 18 6.73 -6.60 3.16
N ALA A 19 5.63 -6.18 2.52
CA ALA A 19 5.64 -5.54 1.21
C ALA A 19 6.43 -4.22 1.20
N VAL A 20 6.27 -3.40 2.25
CA VAL A 20 7.04 -2.16 2.41
C VAL A 20 8.52 -2.48 2.65
N GLY A 21 8.83 -3.50 3.46
CA GLY A 21 10.20 -3.98 3.69
C GLY A 21 10.88 -4.46 2.41
N ILE A 22 10.18 -5.26 1.59
CA ILE A 22 10.68 -5.70 0.28
C ILE A 22 10.92 -4.48 -0.62
N ALA A 23 10.01 -3.51 -0.64
CA ALA A 23 10.18 -2.29 -1.44
C ALA A 23 11.38 -1.44 -0.99
N LEU A 24 11.66 -1.36 0.31
CA LEU A 24 12.84 -0.71 0.86
C LEU A 24 14.11 -1.46 0.50
N VAL A 25 14.12 -2.79 0.61
CA VAL A 25 15.26 -3.62 0.17
C VAL A 25 15.51 -3.41 -1.32
N SER A 26 14.46 -3.38 -2.15
CA SER A 26 14.61 -3.09 -3.59
C SER A 26 15.21 -1.70 -3.85
N GLN A 27 14.81 -0.70 -3.07
CA GLN A 27 15.34 0.66 -3.20
C GLN A 27 16.82 0.75 -2.79
N TYR A 28 17.20 0.19 -1.65
CA TYR A 28 18.57 0.31 -1.12
C TYR A 28 19.56 -0.71 -1.68
N ALA A 29 19.10 -1.91 -2.06
CA ALA A 29 19.96 -2.97 -2.56
C ALA A 29 20.07 -3.00 -4.09
N PHE A 30 19.04 -2.53 -4.81
CA PHE A 30 19.02 -2.54 -6.28
C PHE A 30 19.00 -1.14 -6.91
N ASP A 31 19.21 -0.08 -6.10
CA ASP A 31 19.25 1.33 -6.53
C ASP A 31 18.00 1.75 -7.35
N MET A 32 16.86 1.12 -7.06
CA MET A 32 15.61 1.40 -7.74
C MET A 32 14.98 2.67 -7.15
N GLN A 33 15.08 3.77 -7.89
CA GLN A 33 14.54 5.05 -7.46
C GLN A 33 12.99 5.01 -7.39
N PRO A 34 12.39 5.41 -6.26
CA PRO A 34 10.94 5.38 -6.09
C PRO A 34 10.25 6.55 -6.81
N CYS A 35 9.08 6.24 -7.37
CA CYS A 35 8.17 7.20 -8.00
C CYS A 35 7.10 7.73 -7.02
N ALA A 36 6.48 8.88 -7.31
CA ALA A 36 5.43 9.47 -6.46
C ALA A 36 4.27 8.49 -6.17
N TRP A 37 3.83 7.73 -7.18
CA TRP A 37 2.77 6.73 -7.04
C TRP A 37 3.20 5.51 -6.20
N CYS A 38 4.46 5.10 -6.33
CA CYS A 38 5.08 4.02 -5.59
C CYS A 38 5.12 4.37 -4.09
N VAL A 39 5.52 5.60 -3.79
CA VAL A 39 5.54 6.18 -2.45
C VAL A 39 4.13 6.25 -1.86
N MET A 40 3.15 6.70 -2.64
CA MET A 40 1.75 6.74 -2.20
C MET A 40 1.22 5.32 -1.89
N GLN A 41 1.55 4.30 -2.69
CA GLN A 41 1.19 2.91 -2.38
C GLN A 41 1.81 2.43 -1.06
N ARG A 42 3.08 2.77 -0.78
CA ARG A 42 3.72 2.45 0.52
C ARG A 42 2.95 3.08 1.68
N LEU A 43 2.51 4.33 1.54
CA LEU A 43 1.69 4.99 2.55
C LEU A 43 0.38 4.23 2.80
N ILE A 44 -0.29 3.77 1.74
CA ILE A 44 -1.53 2.98 1.86
C ILE A 44 -1.26 1.65 2.57
N TYR A 45 -0.18 0.93 2.24
CA TYR A 45 0.20 -0.30 2.95
C TYR A 45 0.43 -0.05 4.44
N LEU A 46 1.17 1.01 4.79
CA LEU A 46 1.42 1.38 6.18
C LEU A 46 0.13 1.75 6.92
N ALA A 47 -0.77 2.49 6.27
CA ALA A 47 -2.08 2.83 6.83
C ALA A 47 -2.92 1.57 7.10
N ILE A 48 -2.99 0.64 6.14
CA ILE A 48 -3.69 -0.64 6.30
C ILE A 48 -3.08 -1.46 7.44
N GLY A 49 -1.75 -1.58 7.48
CA GLY A 49 -1.03 -2.29 8.54
C GLY A 49 -1.31 -1.69 9.92
N GLY A 50 -1.27 -0.36 10.04
CA GLY A 50 -1.61 0.36 11.27
C GLY A 50 -3.04 0.13 11.72
N LEU A 51 -4.02 0.22 10.81
CA LEU A 51 -5.43 -0.07 11.14
C LEU A 51 -5.63 -1.53 11.59
N CYS A 52 -4.91 -2.48 10.99
CA CYS A 52 -4.98 -3.88 11.37
C CYS A 52 -4.39 -4.13 12.76
N LEU A 53 -3.25 -3.51 13.06
CA LEU A 53 -2.62 -3.58 14.39
C LEU A 53 -3.53 -2.95 15.47
N LEU A 54 -4.13 -1.80 15.19
CA LEU A 54 -5.14 -1.20 16.06
C LEU A 54 -6.35 -2.12 16.25
N GLY A 55 -6.80 -2.76 15.17
CA GLY A 55 -7.86 -3.77 15.21
C GLY A 55 -7.52 -4.99 16.06
N LEU A 56 -6.24 -5.37 16.15
CA LEU A 56 -5.75 -6.44 17.03
C LEU A 56 -5.83 -6.06 18.51
N LEU A 57 -5.48 -4.82 18.85
CA LEU A 57 -5.48 -4.29 20.20
C LEU A 57 -6.91 -4.12 20.75
N LEU A 58 -7.87 -3.79 19.88
CA LEU A 58 -9.26 -3.61 20.27
C LEU A 58 -10.01 -4.93 20.49
N PRO A 59 -10.99 -4.99 21.42
CA PRO A 59 -11.83 -6.15 21.63
C PRO A 59 -12.68 -6.48 20.40
N ALA A 60 -13.12 -7.73 20.30
CA ALA A 60 -13.99 -8.16 19.20
C ALA A 60 -15.34 -7.43 19.28
N GLY A 61 -15.72 -6.73 18.22
CA GLY A 61 -16.93 -5.90 18.21
C GLY A 61 -17.03 -5.00 16.99
N LEU A 62 -17.94 -4.04 17.04
CA LEU A 62 -18.22 -3.12 15.93
C LEU A 62 -16.99 -2.31 15.53
N ALA A 63 -16.17 -1.88 16.50
CA ALA A 63 -14.95 -1.11 16.26
C ALA A 63 -13.93 -1.85 15.38
N ARG A 64 -13.69 -3.13 15.65
CA ARG A 64 -12.79 -3.96 14.82
C ARG A 64 -13.33 -4.13 13.40
N ARG A 65 -14.65 -4.27 13.24
CA ARG A 65 -15.29 -4.39 11.92
C ARG A 65 -15.21 -3.08 11.15
N ALA A 66 -15.39 -1.95 11.83
CA ALA A 66 -15.23 -0.63 11.24
C ALA A 66 -13.79 -0.41 10.74
N LEU A 67 -12.79 -0.78 11.54
CA LEU A 67 -11.38 -0.70 11.14
C LEU A 67 -11.05 -1.64 9.97
N ALA A 68 -11.56 -2.87 9.97
CA ALA A 68 -11.39 -3.79 8.84
C ALA A 68 -12.07 -3.27 7.56
N GLY A 69 -13.26 -2.67 7.69
CA GLY A 69 -13.97 -2.02 6.58
C GLY A 69 -13.21 -0.81 6.03
N LEU A 70 -12.68 0.05 6.91
CA LEU A 70 -11.81 1.17 6.53
C LEU A 70 -10.54 0.66 5.82
N GLY A 71 -9.92 -0.39 6.33
CA GLY A 71 -8.77 -1.04 5.68
C GLY A 71 -9.12 -1.59 4.29
N ALA A 72 -10.31 -2.15 4.10
CA ALA A 72 -10.77 -2.62 2.80
C ALA A 72 -10.99 -1.47 1.80
N LEU A 73 -11.52 -0.33 2.26
CA LEU A 73 -11.65 0.88 1.44
C LEU A 73 -10.27 1.43 1.02
N LEU A 74 -9.30 1.43 1.94
CA LEU A 74 -7.90 1.78 1.65
C LEU A 74 -7.26 0.79 0.68
N ALA A 75 -7.54 -0.50 0.80
CA ALA A 75 -7.05 -1.49 -0.16
C ALA A 75 -7.64 -1.24 -1.56
N ALA A 76 -8.93 -0.89 -1.66
CA ALA A 76 -9.57 -0.54 -2.92
C ALA A 76 -8.96 0.71 -3.55
N SER A 77 -8.65 1.74 -2.76
CA SER A 77 -7.93 2.92 -3.29
C SER A 77 -6.50 2.57 -3.72
N GLY A 78 -5.82 1.65 -3.04
CA GLY A 78 -4.53 1.10 -3.45
C GLY A 78 -4.59 0.36 -4.80
N VAL A 79 -5.63 -0.45 -5.02
CA VAL A 79 -5.87 -1.11 -6.32
C VAL A 79 -6.08 -0.08 -7.43
N LEU A 80 -6.91 0.94 -7.18
CA LEU A 80 -7.14 2.02 -8.16
C LEU A 80 -5.85 2.79 -8.46
N ALA A 81 -5.03 3.06 -7.44
CA ALA A 81 -3.74 3.73 -7.62
C ALA A 81 -2.76 2.90 -8.46
N ALA A 82 -2.67 1.59 -8.19
CA ALA A 82 -1.82 0.69 -8.98
C ALA A 82 -2.32 0.52 -10.42
N TRP A 83 -3.64 0.44 -10.60
CA TRP A 83 -4.26 0.40 -11.93
C TRP A 83 -3.98 1.67 -12.73
N TYR A 84 -4.09 2.83 -12.08
CA TYR A 84 -3.78 4.13 -12.69
C TYR A 84 -2.30 4.22 -13.06
N GLN A 85 -1.41 3.73 -12.19
CA GLN A 85 0.01 3.66 -12.48
C GLN A 85 0.29 2.83 -13.74
N PHE A 86 -0.30 1.63 -13.84
CA PHE A 86 -0.13 0.73 -14.98
C PHE A 86 -0.67 1.31 -16.29
N ASN A 87 -1.86 1.92 -16.27
CA ASN A 87 -2.51 2.38 -17.51
C ASN A 87 -2.07 3.77 -17.98
N VAL A 88 -1.85 4.69 -17.03
CA VAL A 88 -1.68 6.12 -17.31
C VAL A 88 -0.26 6.56 -16.98
N ALA A 89 0.25 6.24 -15.80
CA ALA A 89 1.58 6.69 -15.39
C ALA A 89 2.72 6.06 -16.20
N ALA A 90 2.58 4.79 -16.60
CA ALA A 90 3.54 4.11 -17.48
C ALA A 90 3.71 4.77 -18.86
N LYS A 91 2.85 5.73 -19.23
CA LYS A 91 2.92 6.49 -20.50
C LYS A 91 3.31 7.96 -20.32
N MET A 92 3.56 8.41 -19.09
CA MET A 92 3.85 9.82 -18.78
C MET A 92 5.35 10.05 -18.53
N PHE A 93 5.97 10.92 -19.34
CA PHE A 93 7.38 11.30 -19.22
C PHE A 93 7.76 11.91 -17.86
N SER A 94 6.82 12.49 -17.12
CA SER A 94 7.06 13.02 -15.77
C SER A 94 5.89 12.68 -14.82
N CYS A 95 6.20 12.38 -13.55
CA CYS A 95 5.20 12.31 -12.47
C CYS A 95 4.94 13.69 -11.83
N ASP A 96 5.71 14.72 -12.22
CA ASP A 96 5.70 16.04 -11.62
C ASP A 96 4.31 16.67 -11.79
N GLN A 97 3.69 17.13 -10.69
CA GLN A 97 2.30 17.63 -10.62
C GLN A 97 1.17 16.58 -10.71
N THR A 98 1.46 15.28 -10.66
CA THR A 98 0.37 14.29 -10.54
C THR A 98 -0.33 14.38 -9.17
N PHE A 99 -1.55 13.86 -9.07
CA PHE A 99 -2.32 13.89 -7.80
C PHE A 99 -1.53 13.30 -6.62
N ALA A 100 -0.79 12.22 -6.84
CA ALA A 100 0.03 11.58 -5.82
C ALA A 100 1.14 12.53 -5.32
N ASP A 101 1.82 13.22 -6.23
CA ASP A 101 2.87 14.18 -5.89
C ASP A 101 2.30 15.37 -5.08
N ARG A 102 1.21 15.99 -5.55
CA ARG A 102 0.56 17.10 -4.83
C ARG A 102 0.03 16.69 -3.45
N PHE A 103 -0.44 15.45 -3.30
CA PHE A 103 -0.92 14.92 -2.02
C PHE A 103 0.25 14.66 -1.06
N MET A 104 1.32 14.02 -1.51
CA MET A 104 2.49 13.72 -0.66
C MET A 104 3.22 14.99 -0.23
N THR A 105 3.47 15.90 -1.17
CA THR A 105 4.08 17.22 -0.90
C THR A 105 3.14 18.11 -0.09
N GLY A 106 1.82 18.00 -0.29
CA GLY A 106 0.82 18.74 0.49
C GLY A 106 0.75 18.31 1.96
N ILE A 107 1.02 17.04 2.26
CA ILE A 107 1.16 16.54 3.64
C ILE A 107 2.60 16.76 4.16
N GLY A 108 3.56 17.05 3.29
CA GLY A 108 4.97 17.26 3.62
C GLY A 108 5.68 15.99 4.08
N LEU A 109 5.13 14.82 3.75
CA LEU A 109 5.65 13.54 4.22
C LEU A 109 6.98 13.17 3.53
N ASP A 110 7.16 13.64 2.30
CA ASP A 110 8.38 13.52 1.51
C ASP A 110 9.56 14.22 2.19
N ALA A 111 9.34 15.41 2.76
CA ALA A 111 10.35 16.18 3.47
C ALA A 111 10.53 15.70 4.93
N ALA A 112 9.46 15.23 5.57
CA ALA A 112 9.51 14.78 6.96
C ALA A 112 10.24 13.43 7.12
N VAL A 113 10.05 12.50 6.18
CA VAL A 113 10.66 11.16 6.23
C VAL A 113 11.24 10.79 4.86
N PRO A 114 12.30 11.47 4.41
CA PRO A 114 12.82 11.35 3.04
C PRO A 114 13.38 9.96 2.73
N TRP A 115 13.87 9.25 3.75
CA TRP A 115 14.36 7.88 3.60
C TRP A 115 13.25 6.89 3.21
N LEU A 116 11.98 7.20 3.56
CA LEU A 116 10.84 6.32 3.31
C LEU A 116 9.93 6.84 2.18
N PHE A 117 9.74 8.16 2.11
CA PHE A 117 8.81 8.81 1.18
C PHE A 117 9.47 9.77 0.17
N GLY A 118 10.80 9.78 0.06
CA GLY A 118 11.47 10.60 -0.95
C GLY A 118 11.11 10.15 -2.37
N ILE A 119 10.82 11.11 -3.24
CA ILE A 119 10.50 10.90 -4.65
C ILE A 119 11.74 11.27 -5.45
N TYR A 120 12.37 10.29 -6.09
CA TYR A 120 13.67 10.50 -6.75
C TYR A 120 13.64 10.19 -8.26
N ALA A 121 12.63 9.48 -8.75
CA ALA A 121 12.50 9.11 -10.16
C ALA A 121 11.25 9.64 -10.86
N SER A 122 11.36 9.78 -12.18
CA SER A 122 10.25 10.03 -13.09
C SER A 122 9.37 8.78 -13.26
N CYS A 123 8.12 8.96 -13.71
CA CYS A 123 7.15 7.86 -13.90
C CYS A 123 7.62 6.81 -14.93
N MET A 124 8.39 7.23 -15.94
CA MET A 124 8.92 6.36 -17.00
C MET A 124 10.14 5.57 -16.53
N ASP A 125 11.04 6.20 -15.77
CA ASP A 125 12.27 5.54 -15.28
C ASP A 125 11.98 4.54 -14.16
N ALA A 126 10.84 4.66 -13.49
CA ALA A 126 10.39 3.75 -12.45
C ALA A 126 9.67 2.49 -12.96
N VAL A 127 9.54 2.30 -14.28
CA VAL A 127 8.97 1.07 -14.87
C VAL A 127 10.01 -0.06 -14.77
N VAL A 128 10.04 -0.71 -13.62
CA VAL A 128 10.89 -1.88 -13.39
C VAL A 128 10.08 -3.15 -13.53
N HIS A 129 10.53 -4.02 -14.43
CA HIS A 129 9.99 -5.37 -14.58
C HIS A 129 10.74 -6.32 -13.66
N VAL A 130 10.02 -6.96 -12.74
CA VAL A 130 10.55 -8.03 -11.89
C VAL A 130 9.92 -9.34 -12.38
N LEU A 131 10.77 -10.28 -12.79
CA LEU A 131 10.35 -11.58 -13.37
C LEU A 131 9.46 -11.43 -14.63
N GLY A 132 9.74 -10.42 -15.46
CA GLY A 132 8.99 -10.16 -16.69
C GLY A 132 7.63 -9.48 -16.50
N ILE A 133 7.26 -9.14 -15.25
CA ILE A 133 6.01 -8.46 -14.89
C ILE A 133 6.35 -7.13 -14.21
N GLU A 134 5.62 -6.06 -14.53
CA GLU A 134 5.81 -4.76 -13.86
C GLU A 134 5.58 -4.86 -12.35
N TYR A 135 6.46 -4.21 -11.59
CA TYR A 135 6.36 -4.13 -10.12
C TYR A 135 5.00 -3.59 -9.64
N ALA A 136 4.36 -2.71 -10.44
CA ALA A 136 3.02 -2.20 -10.17
C ALA A 136 1.95 -3.31 -10.13
N ILE A 137 2.05 -4.33 -10.98
CA ILE A 137 1.10 -5.45 -11.02
C ILE A 137 1.25 -6.34 -9.79
N TRP A 138 2.48 -6.55 -9.32
CA TRP A 138 2.74 -7.26 -8.06
C TRP A 138 2.07 -6.55 -6.88
N SER A 139 2.26 -5.23 -6.79
CA SER A 139 1.60 -4.40 -5.77
C SER A 139 0.07 -4.46 -5.88
N LEU A 140 -0.47 -4.39 -7.11
CA LEU A 140 -1.91 -4.51 -7.35
C LEU A 140 -2.46 -5.85 -6.83
N SER A 141 -1.78 -6.96 -7.16
CA SER A 141 -2.18 -8.29 -6.72
C SER A 141 -2.21 -8.40 -5.19
N LEU A 142 -1.22 -7.82 -4.50
CA LEU A 142 -1.16 -7.77 -3.05
C LEU A 142 -2.33 -6.95 -2.48
N PHE A 143 -2.61 -5.76 -3.02
CA PHE A 143 -3.76 -4.96 -2.56
C PHE A 143 -5.10 -5.69 -2.71
N VAL A 144 -5.29 -6.43 -3.81
CA VAL A 144 -6.50 -7.26 -4.01
C VAL A 144 -6.59 -8.34 -2.94
N VAL A 145 -5.50 -9.05 -2.66
CA VAL A 145 -5.46 -10.09 -1.62
C VAL A 145 -5.73 -9.50 -0.24
N LEU A 146 -5.08 -8.39 0.12
CA LEU A 146 -5.31 -7.72 1.41
C LEU A 146 -6.76 -7.24 1.55
N GLY A 147 -7.32 -6.65 0.49
CA GLY A 147 -8.71 -6.21 0.45
C GLY A 147 -9.69 -7.37 0.69
N LEU A 148 -9.49 -8.51 0.01
CA LEU A 148 -10.30 -9.71 0.20
C LEU A 148 -10.19 -10.25 1.64
N LEU A 149 -8.98 -10.32 2.19
CA LEU A 149 -8.77 -10.78 3.57
C LEU A 149 -9.45 -9.85 4.59
N LEU A 150 -9.42 -8.53 4.36
CA LEU A 150 -10.08 -7.53 5.20
C LEU A 150 -11.60 -7.60 5.11
N ILE A 151 -12.15 -7.76 3.91
CA ILE A 151 -13.58 -7.97 3.70
C ILE A 151 -14.03 -9.26 4.40
N LEU A 152 -13.26 -10.35 4.28
CA LEU A 152 -13.52 -11.59 4.99
C LEU A 152 -13.46 -11.40 6.50
N ALA A 153 -12.49 -10.64 7.02
CA ALA A 153 -12.38 -10.33 8.44
C ALA A 153 -13.53 -9.47 8.95
N ALA A 154 -14.10 -8.59 8.11
CA ALA A 154 -15.23 -7.72 8.44
C ALA A 154 -16.59 -8.44 8.34
N THR A 155 -16.75 -9.36 7.39
CA THR A 155 -18.00 -10.08 7.09
C THR A 155 -18.19 -11.32 7.97
N ARG A 156 -17.12 -12.01 8.36
CA ARG A 156 -17.20 -13.14 9.29
C ARG A 156 -17.62 -12.64 10.67
N ARG A 157 -18.83 -13.02 11.10
CA ARG A 157 -19.39 -12.70 12.43
C ARG A 157 -18.50 -13.31 13.52
N ALA A 158 -18.24 -12.54 14.58
CA ALA A 158 -17.49 -12.95 15.76
C ALA A 158 -18.22 -14.04 16.56
#